data_AF-A0A0W0VBD8-F1
#
_entry.id   AF-A0A0W0VBD8-F1
#
_cell.length_a   1.000
_cell.length_b   1.000
_cell.length_c   1.000
_cell.angle_alpha   90.00
_cell.angle_beta   90.00
_cell.angle_gamma   90.00
#
_symmetry.space_group_name_H-M   'P 1'
#
loop_
_entity.id
_entity.type
_entity.pdbx_description
1 polymer ?
#
loop_
_entity_poly.entity_id
_entity_poly.type
_entity_poly.pdbx_seq_one_letter_code
_entity_poly.pdbx_strand_id
1 'polypeptide(L)'
;MFKEFYQNSATFVLRKISSGKLYQVNSRTLGLDALEKNLPDSNTLLTVTYIKDGKICRIPDFNIPQNQSAQKGGVCGLAVSKNHFFGKFLQNPHRDIEQKISAYRKTSTELTEQKACEDSFVNWFQTEIRQLGLAEDSGKADAIRVFSSLCMQNGIYPALLNIDNNHTIEKLFAQFLLLQLQAKEHREPALVFNQNQRLAKKLLSDFLKNPHSNLAVFVQNQQEQAIINACLKTSRNLNFDINKVVREKARDFGYSSLGDIPVVELATLYDTALLEYIWHLQGYQPCNWHPYQGIEPLMELLRQGVCLATIEYSFIQSAANSLRRFFASDEDNGYFIDDIELIPNAERNEETHVIKIIGADLANGGHVYYLDPNDPSLADEPRLVHRISFDLFVRILLDHKGGPIPAKPEQVDMDKLEIVLHFAKQREDNQPIILPPILSNSPRISKRKRDEARENKEQLHDEEMPPLYQSCFTSLN
;
A
#
# COMPACT_ATOMS: atom_id res chain seq x y z
N MET A 1 49.36 -8.66 -17.22
CA MET A 1 47.91 -8.39 -17.16
C MET A 1 47.14 -9.56 -16.50
N PHE A 2 47.69 -10.25 -15.48
CA PHE A 2 47.06 -11.44 -14.87
C PHE A 2 47.24 -11.46 -13.33
N LYS A 3 46.80 -10.40 -12.64
CA LYS A 3 46.79 -10.33 -11.16
C LYS A 3 45.40 -10.54 -10.54
N GLU A 4 44.38 -10.92 -11.34
CA GLU A 4 42.97 -10.99 -10.90
C GLU A 4 42.42 -12.41 -10.68
N PHE A 5 43.26 -13.44 -10.75
CA PHE A 5 42.83 -14.84 -10.68
C PHE A 5 43.50 -15.59 -9.52
N TYR A 6 42.69 -16.30 -8.75
CA TYR A 6 43.14 -17.32 -7.80
C TYR A 6 42.66 -18.68 -8.29
N GLN A 7 43.55 -19.65 -8.41
CA GLN A 7 43.22 -21.02 -8.83
C GLN A 7 43.19 -21.91 -7.58
N ASN A 8 42.00 -22.41 -7.23
CA ASN A 8 41.85 -23.50 -6.28
C ASN A 8 41.69 -24.81 -7.08
N SER A 9 42.65 -25.71 -6.95
CA SER A 9 42.70 -27.01 -7.64
C SER A 9 41.57 -27.97 -7.28
N ALA A 10 40.85 -27.73 -6.19
CA ALA A 10 39.72 -28.57 -5.75
C ALA A 10 38.35 -28.07 -6.23
N THR A 11 38.20 -26.79 -6.61
CA THR A 11 36.89 -26.16 -6.85
C THR A 11 36.72 -25.45 -8.20
N PHE A 12 37.79 -25.27 -8.99
CA PHE A 12 37.74 -24.69 -10.35
C PHE A 12 36.89 -23.40 -10.48
N VAL A 13 37.16 -22.32 -9.72
CA VAL A 13 36.43 -21.04 -9.87
C VAL A 13 37.33 -19.88 -10.33
N LEU A 14 36.83 -19.14 -11.33
CA LEU A 14 37.41 -17.95 -11.99
C LEU A 14 36.82 -16.62 -11.46
N ARG A 15 37.70 -15.60 -11.38
CA ARG A 15 37.50 -14.15 -11.22
C ARG A 15 36.86 -13.63 -9.91
N LYS A 16 37.68 -12.91 -9.11
CA LYS A 16 37.23 -12.10 -7.98
C LYS A 16 36.72 -10.74 -8.49
N ILE A 17 35.42 -10.49 -8.42
CA ILE A 17 34.84 -9.18 -8.75
C ILE A 17 34.88 -8.30 -7.49
N SER A 18 35.30 -7.05 -7.64
CA SER A 18 35.36 -6.09 -6.53
C SER A 18 33.97 -5.82 -5.93
N SER A 19 33.91 -5.74 -4.61
CA SER A 19 32.70 -5.43 -3.87
C SER A 19 32.17 -4.05 -4.26
N GLY A 20 30.90 -3.97 -4.66
CA GLY A 20 30.21 -2.70 -4.93
C GLY A 20 29.08 -2.75 -5.95
N LYS A 21 29.04 -3.79 -6.82
CA LYS A 21 28.08 -3.86 -7.94
C LYS A 21 27.48 -5.26 -8.17
N LEU A 22 27.30 -6.07 -7.13
CA LEU A 22 26.71 -7.41 -7.23
C LEU A 22 25.36 -7.44 -7.97
N TYR A 23 24.59 -6.35 -7.95
CA TYR A 23 23.29 -6.21 -8.63
C TYR A 23 23.37 -5.99 -10.16
N GLN A 24 24.57 -5.77 -10.72
CA GLN A 24 24.81 -5.61 -12.16
C GLN A 24 25.43 -6.86 -12.79
N VAL A 25 25.53 -7.95 -12.02
CA VAL A 25 26.32 -9.13 -12.34
C VAL A 25 25.37 -10.30 -12.62
N ASN A 26 25.25 -10.67 -13.89
CA ASN A 26 24.69 -11.93 -14.38
C ASN A 26 25.70 -12.66 -15.28
N SER A 27 25.44 -13.93 -15.60
CA SER A 27 26.25 -14.78 -16.49
C SER A 27 26.68 -14.05 -17.76
N ARG A 28 25.75 -13.36 -18.42
CA ARG A 28 25.99 -12.59 -19.65
C ARG A 28 26.95 -11.41 -19.46
N THR A 29 26.73 -10.57 -18.46
CA THR A 29 27.57 -9.40 -18.13
C THR A 29 28.98 -9.80 -17.68
N LEU A 30 29.15 -11.02 -17.17
CA LEU A 30 30.44 -11.58 -16.83
C LEU A 30 31.14 -12.29 -17.99
N GLY A 31 30.48 -12.38 -19.15
CA GLY A 31 30.99 -13.11 -20.31
C GLY A 31 31.06 -14.62 -20.09
N LEU A 32 30.24 -15.17 -19.19
CA LEU A 32 30.20 -16.62 -18.95
C LEU A 32 29.76 -17.38 -20.20
N ASP A 33 28.84 -16.85 -21.00
CA ASP A 33 28.43 -17.46 -22.28
C ASP A 33 29.60 -17.68 -23.25
N ALA A 34 30.61 -16.80 -23.22
CA ALA A 34 31.82 -16.94 -24.04
C ALA A 34 32.79 -17.96 -23.46
N LEU A 35 32.82 -18.10 -22.13
CA LEU A 35 33.62 -19.10 -21.41
C LEU A 35 33.03 -20.50 -21.56
N GLU A 36 31.71 -20.66 -21.45
CA GLU A 36 30.98 -21.92 -21.63
C GLU A 36 31.20 -22.53 -23.01
N LYS A 37 31.24 -21.70 -24.05
CA LYS A 37 31.56 -22.13 -25.44
C LYS A 37 32.97 -22.72 -25.61
N ASN A 38 33.87 -22.42 -24.68
CA ASN A 38 35.26 -22.89 -24.71
C ASN A 38 35.51 -24.03 -23.71
N LEU A 39 34.48 -24.50 -23.01
CA LEU A 39 34.59 -25.67 -22.14
C LEU A 39 34.56 -26.97 -22.95
N PRO A 40 35.31 -28.00 -22.52
CA PRO A 40 35.43 -29.26 -23.24
C PRO A 40 34.09 -30.01 -23.37
N ASP A 41 33.13 -29.72 -22.47
CA ASP A 41 31.76 -30.20 -22.55
C ASP A 41 30.81 -29.03 -22.83
N SER A 42 30.19 -29.02 -24.02
CA SER A 42 29.23 -28.02 -24.49
C SER A 42 27.95 -27.88 -23.64
N ASN A 43 27.79 -28.73 -22.62
CA ASN A 43 26.66 -28.71 -21.67
C ASN A 43 27.05 -28.23 -20.26
N THR A 44 28.29 -27.77 -20.07
CA THR A 44 28.72 -27.25 -18.77
C THR A 44 28.20 -25.85 -18.55
N LEU A 45 27.21 -25.70 -17.66
CA LEU A 45 26.66 -24.39 -17.25
C LEU A 45 27.51 -23.80 -16.13
N LEU A 46 28.07 -22.63 -16.35
CA LEU A 46 28.78 -21.85 -15.33
C LEU A 46 27.77 -21.06 -14.51
N THR A 47 27.92 -21.10 -13.18
CA THR A 47 27.03 -20.39 -12.25
C THR A 47 27.78 -19.30 -11.51
N VAL A 48 27.13 -18.15 -11.34
CA VAL A 48 27.67 -17.07 -10.50
C VAL A 48 27.23 -17.26 -9.06
N THR A 49 28.17 -17.19 -8.12
CA THR A 49 27.89 -17.23 -6.68
C THR A 49 28.57 -16.06 -5.97
N TYR A 50 28.03 -15.64 -4.82
CA TYR A 50 28.66 -14.68 -3.91
C TYR A 50 28.60 -15.19 -2.48
N ILE A 51 29.53 -14.74 -1.63
CA ILE A 51 29.55 -15.10 -0.21
C ILE A 51 28.89 -13.97 0.59
N LYS A 52 27.90 -14.30 1.42
CA LYS A 52 27.26 -13.39 2.38
C LYS A 52 27.10 -14.10 3.71
N ASP A 53 27.53 -13.47 4.80
CA ASP A 53 27.40 -13.99 6.16
C ASP A 53 27.94 -15.44 6.31
N GLY A 54 29.08 -15.72 5.66
CA GLY A 54 29.71 -17.05 5.64
C GLY A 54 29.02 -18.11 4.78
N LYS A 55 27.93 -17.77 4.09
CA LYS A 55 27.18 -18.68 3.22
C LYS A 55 27.44 -18.38 1.74
N ILE A 56 27.53 -19.43 0.92
CA ILE A 56 27.58 -19.31 -0.54
C ILE A 56 26.15 -19.12 -1.05
N CYS A 57 25.88 -17.99 -1.68
CA CYS A 57 24.60 -17.65 -2.30
C CYS A 57 24.72 -17.71 -3.82
N ARG A 58 23.84 -18.47 -4.47
CA ARG A 58 23.75 -18.52 -5.94
C ARG A 58 23.05 -17.28 -6.47
N ILE A 59 23.59 -16.69 -7.54
CA ILE A 59 22.87 -15.70 -8.36
C ILE A 59 22.11 -16.49 -9.43
N PRO A 60 20.78 -16.43 -9.47
CA PRO A 60 20.00 -17.15 -10.46
C PRO A 60 20.14 -16.52 -11.84
N ASP A 61 20.28 -17.35 -12.88
CA ASP A 61 20.31 -16.92 -14.29
C ASP A 61 18.90 -16.77 -14.89
N PHE A 62 17.86 -17.02 -14.10
CA PHE A 62 16.45 -16.98 -14.49
C PHE A 62 15.65 -16.09 -13.52
N ASN A 63 14.43 -15.71 -13.94
CA ASN A 63 13.54 -14.90 -13.13
C ASN A 63 13.16 -15.67 -11.86
N ILE A 64 13.61 -15.19 -10.70
CA ILE A 64 13.06 -15.60 -9.41
C ILE A 64 12.17 -14.46 -8.90
N PRO A 65 10.86 -14.68 -8.78
CA PRO A 65 9.94 -13.79 -8.07
C PRO A 65 10.51 -13.45 -6.69
N GLN A 66 10.74 -12.16 -6.41
CA GLN A 66 11.13 -11.71 -5.07
C GLN A 66 10.25 -10.56 -4.62
N ASN A 67 9.78 -10.61 -3.36
CA ASN A 67 9.06 -9.50 -2.77
C ASN A 67 9.97 -8.25 -2.74
N GLN A 68 9.45 -7.11 -3.19
CA GLN A 68 10.16 -5.84 -3.07
C GLN A 68 10.14 -5.33 -1.62
N SER A 69 11.16 -4.58 -1.20
CA SER A 69 11.15 -3.90 0.09
C SER A 69 9.99 -2.92 0.25
N ALA A 70 9.52 -2.31 -0.86
CA ALA A 70 8.38 -1.40 -0.87
C ALA A 70 7.01 -2.09 -0.69
N GLN A 71 6.91 -3.42 -0.89
CA GLN A 71 5.67 -4.16 -0.59
C GLN A 71 5.45 -4.33 0.91
N LYS A 72 6.46 -4.06 1.74
CA LYS A 72 6.30 -4.04 3.21
C LYS A 72 5.59 -2.78 3.71
N GLY A 73 5.39 -1.78 2.86
CA GLY A 73 4.86 -0.45 3.22
C GLY A 73 3.36 -0.24 2.99
N GLY A 74 2.60 -1.27 2.58
CA GLY A 74 1.13 -1.23 2.60
C GLY A 74 0.44 -0.24 1.65
N VAL A 75 1.06 0.18 0.54
CA VAL A 75 0.40 1.09 -0.43
C VAL A 75 -0.48 0.31 -1.40
N CYS A 76 -1.78 0.50 -1.26
CA CYS A 76 -2.79 -0.37 -1.82
C CYS A 76 -2.89 -0.36 -3.37
N GLY A 77 -2.81 0.81 -4.02
CA GLY A 77 -3.08 0.92 -5.46
C GLY A 77 -2.05 0.27 -6.39
N LEU A 78 -0.90 -0.10 -5.85
CA LEU A 78 0.29 -0.36 -6.66
C LEU A 78 0.78 -1.80 -6.64
N ALA A 79 0.17 -2.70 -5.86
CA ALA A 79 0.73 -4.04 -5.64
C ALA A 79 0.55 -4.98 -6.85
N VAL A 80 1.66 -5.55 -7.31
CA VAL A 80 1.67 -6.55 -8.39
C VAL A 80 1.64 -7.96 -7.80
N SER A 81 1.11 -8.92 -8.55
CA SER A 81 1.34 -10.33 -8.25
C SER A 81 2.84 -10.64 -8.21
N LYS A 82 3.25 -11.51 -7.27
CA LYS A 82 4.65 -11.89 -7.01
C LYS A 82 5.41 -12.26 -8.30
N ASN A 83 4.71 -12.82 -9.29
CA ASN A 83 5.26 -13.35 -10.54
C ASN A 83 5.72 -12.28 -11.55
N HIS A 84 5.57 -10.99 -11.25
CA HIS A 84 6.04 -9.89 -12.11
C HIS A 84 7.32 -9.22 -11.61
N PHE A 85 7.86 -9.63 -10.45
CA PHE A 85 9.07 -9.02 -9.91
C PHE A 85 10.31 -9.77 -10.38
N PHE A 86 11.22 -9.03 -11.00
CA PHE A 86 12.48 -9.54 -11.48
C PHE A 86 13.45 -9.51 -10.29
N GLY A 87 14.06 -10.65 -9.95
CA GLY A 87 15.00 -10.73 -8.83
C GLY A 87 16.08 -9.62 -8.88
N LYS A 88 16.60 -9.21 -7.72
CA LYS A 88 17.49 -8.05 -7.55
C LYS A 88 18.77 -8.00 -8.43
N PHE A 89 19.08 -9.12 -9.09
CA PHE A 89 20.26 -9.31 -9.94
C PHE A 89 19.95 -9.29 -11.44
N LEU A 90 18.66 -9.26 -11.82
CA LEU A 90 18.27 -9.22 -13.21
C LEU A 90 18.24 -7.77 -13.70
N GLN A 91 18.90 -7.48 -14.82
CA GLN A 91 18.93 -6.16 -15.46
C GLN A 91 18.28 -6.29 -16.84
N ASN A 92 16.95 -6.13 -16.91
CA ASN A 92 16.18 -6.11 -18.15
C ASN A 92 15.23 -4.90 -18.18
N PRO A 93 14.64 -4.53 -19.33
CA PRO A 93 13.73 -3.38 -19.41
C PRO A 93 12.55 -3.48 -18.45
N HIS A 94 12.06 -4.68 -18.18
CA HIS A 94 10.97 -4.90 -17.23
C HIS A 94 11.39 -4.62 -15.78
N ARG A 95 12.63 -4.92 -15.38
CA ARG A 95 13.20 -4.56 -14.07
C ARG A 95 13.32 -3.04 -13.92
N ASP A 96 13.74 -2.33 -14.97
CA ASP A 96 13.83 -0.86 -14.93
C ASP A 96 12.45 -0.23 -14.66
N ILE A 97 11.41 -0.70 -15.36
CA ILE A 97 10.02 -0.32 -15.10
C ILE A 97 9.62 -0.68 -13.66
N GLU A 98 9.95 -1.89 -13.20
CA GLU A 98 9.66 -2.36 -11.85
C GLU A 98 10.31 -1.49 -10.75
N GLN A 99 11.55 -1.02 -10.97
CA GLN A 99 12.25 -0.11 -10.07
C GLN A 99 11.61 1.27 -10.02
N LYS A 100 11.16 1.78 -11.16
CA LYS A 100 10.44 3.06 -11.25
C LYS A 100 9.10 3.00 -10.52
N ILE A 101 8.33 1.92 -10.69
CA ILE A 101 7.11 1.66 -9.93
C ILE A 101 7.42 1.55 -8.42
N SER A 102 8.49 0.84 -8.06
CA SER A 102 8.92 0.71 -6.65
C SER A 102 9.28 2.05 -6.01
N ALA A 103 9.94 2.94 -6.76
CA ALA A 103 10.27 4.28 -6.29
C ALA A 103 9.00 5.11 -6.04
N TYR A 104 8.02 5.02 -6.95
CA TYR A 104 6.72 5.68 -6.76
C TYR A 104 6.00 5.17 -5.51
N ARG A 105 5.97 3.85 -5.28
CA ARG A 105 5.40 3.25 -4.06
C ARG A 105 5.99 3.82 -2.79
N LYS A 106 7.32 3.91 -2.71
CA LYS A 106 7.99 4.48 -1.53
C LYS A 106 7.58 5.92 -1.30
N THR A 107 7.55 6.73 -2.35
CA THR A 107 7.08 8.12 -2.25
C THR A 107 5.63 8.18 -1.78
N SER A 108 4.75 7.32 -2.28
CA SER A 108 3.36 7.24 -1.82
C SER A 108 3.28 6.84 -0.34
N THR A 109 4.03 5.83 0.13
CA THR A 109 4.11 5.46 1.55
C THR A 109 4.57 6.64 2.41
N GLU A 110 5.65 7.32 2.00
CA GLU A 110 6.19 8.49 2.70
C GLU A 110 5.15 9.62 2.80
N LEU A 111 4.38 9.86 1.72
CA LEU A 111 3.30 10.85 1.72
C LEU A 111 2.15 10.44 2.64
N THR A 112 1.74 9.17 2.67
CA THR A 112 0.70 8.67 3.59
C THR A 112 1.14 8.81 5.05
N GLU A 113 2.37 8.44 5.38
CA GLU A 113 2.93 8.61 6.73
C GLU A 113 3.01 10.09 7.12
N GLN A 114 3.41 10.96 6.19
CA GLN A 114 3.43 12.40 6.38
C GLN A 114 2.03 12.96 6.61
N LYS A 115 1.04 12.56 5.80
CA LYS A 115 -0.38 12.93 5.93
C LYS A 115 -0.91 12.57 7.31
N ALA A 116 -0.68 11.34 7.78
CA ALA A 116 -1.11 10.90 9.11
C ALA A 116 -0.48 11.74 10.23
N CYS A 117 0.80 12.11 10.10
CA CYS A 117 1.47 13.00 11.04
C CYS A 117 0.89 14.42 11.01
N GLU A 118 0.61 14.96 9.83
CA GLU A 118 0.04 16.30 9.64
C GLU A 118 -1.41 16.38 10.11
N ASP A 119 -2.24 15.37 9.85
CA ASP A 119 -3.62 15.30 10.32
C ASP A 119 -3.67 15.21 11.85
N SER A 120 -2.78 14.40 12.46
CA SER A 120 -2.61 14.37 13.91
C SER A 120 -2.21 15.75 14.48
N PHE A 121 -1.30 16.46 13.79
CA PHE A 121 -0.91 17.81 14.16
C PHE A 121 -2.06 18.82 14.03
N VAL A 122 -2.82 18.78 12.94
CA VAL A 122 -4.00 19.65 12.72
C VAL A 122 -5.06 19.41 13.80
N ASN A 123 -5.37 18.15 14.09
CA ASN A 123 -6.33 17.78 15.13
C ASN A 123 -5.88 18.27 16.51
N TRP A 124 -4.61 18.09 16.84
CA TRP A 124 -4.03 18.64 18.07
C TRP A 124 -4.13 20.17 18.08
N PHE A 125 -3.71 20.84 17.02
CA PHE A 125 -3.71 22.30 16.88
C PHE A 125 -5.10 22.89 17.08
N GLN A 126 -6.13 22.29 16.46
CA GLN A 126 -7.52 22.70 16.63
C GLN A 126 -8.04 22.42 18.04
N THR A 127 -7.64 21.31 18.64
CA THR A 127 -8.01 20.97 20.03
C THR A 127 -7.46 21.99 21.01
N GLU A 128 -6.21 22.41 20.86
CA GLU A 128 -5.60 23.45 21.71
C GLU A 128 -6.31 24.79 21.57
N ILE A 129 -6.63 25.22 20.34
CA ILE A 129 -7.41 26.45 20.09
C ILE A 129 -8.75 26.39 20.84
N ARG A 130 -9.46 25.26 20.78
CA ARG A 130 -10.73 25.06 21.50
C ARG A 130 -10.55 25.09 23.01
N GLN A 131 -9.50 24.45 23.54
CA GLN A 131 -9.19 24.46 24.98
C GLN A 131 -8.87 25.86 25.51
N LEU A 132 -8.34 26.74 24.65
CA LEU A 132 -8.11 28.16 24.96
C LEU A 132 -9.40 29.01 24.92
N GLY A 133 -10.56 28.42 24.64
CA GLY A 133 -11.84 29.14 24.54
C GLY A 133 -11.94 30.04 23.31
N LEU A 134 -11.11 29.80 22.29
CA LEU A 134 -11.10 30.54 21.03
C LEU A 134 -11.88 29.75 19.98
N ALA A 135 -13.21 29.71 20.11
CA ALA A 135 -14.09 29.14 19.10
C ALA A 135 -14.09 30.02 17.82
N GLU A 136 -14.65 29.51 16.72
CA GLU A 136 -14.77 30.27 15.46
C GLU A 136 -15.55 31.59 15.63
N ASP A 137 -16.46 31.64 16.60
CA ASP A 137 -17.25 32.83 16.95
C ASP A 137 -16.53 33.79 17.91
N SER A 138 -15.37 33.40 18.45
CA SER A 138 -14.60 34.25 19.35
C SER A 138 -14.04 35.44 18.57
N GLY A 139 -14.29 36.65 19.08
CA GLY A 139 -13.82 37.87 18.44
C GLY A 139 -12.28 37.88 18.34
N LYS A 140 -11.74 38.39 17.22
CA LYS A 140 -10.28 38.55 17.01
C LYS A 140 -9.57 39.25 18.17
N ALA A 141 -10.24 40.19 18.83
CA ALA A 141 -9.72 40.89 20.00
C ALA A 141 -9.47 39.95 21.20
N ASP A 142 -10.34 38.96 21.42
CA ASP A 142 -10.18 37.96 22.48
C ASP A 142 -9.00 37.03 22.18
N ALA A 143 -8.84 36.60 20.93
CA ALA A 143 -7.69 35.82 20.49
C ALA A 143 -6.36 36.55 20.70
N ILE A 144 -6.28 37.83 20.32
CA ILE A 144 -5.09 38.66 20.55
C ILE A 144 -4.76 38.75 22.05
N ARG A 145 -5.78 38.96 22.91
CA ARG A 145 -5.59 39.02 24.37
C ARG A 145 -5.05 37.70 24.92
N VAL A 146 -5.64 36.57 24.53
CA VAL A 146 -5.24 35.24 24.99
C VAL A 146 -3.79 34.93 24.55
N PHE A 147 -3.46 35.10 23.27
CA PHE A 147 -2.11 34.81 22.79
C PHE A 147 -1.04 35.75 23.34
N SER A 148 -1.37 37.04 23.54
CA SER A 148 -0.45 37.99 24.19
C SER A 148 -0.15 37.58 25.64
N SER A 149 -1.16 37.11 26.38
CA SER A 149 -0.99 36.58 27.75
C SER A 149 -0.11 35.32 27.74
N LEU A 150 -0.36 34.39 26.82
CA LEU A 150 0.43 33.17 26.68
C LEU A 150 1.89 33.47 26.31
N CYS A 151 2.15 34.45 25.45
CA CYS A 151 3.50 34.94 25.15
C CYS A 151 4.22 35.36 26.44
N MET A 152 3.61 36.24 27.25
CA MET A 152 4.21 36.71 28.50
C MET A 152 4.49 35.56 29.48
N GLN A 153 3.55 34.62 29.64
CA GLN A 153 3.71 33.45 30.51
C GLN A 153 4.88 32.55 30.09
N ASN A 154 5.19 32.51 28.80
CA ASN A 154 6.27 31.68 28.24
C ASN A 154 7.58 32.46 28.02
N GLY A 155 7.68 33.70 28.53
CA GLY A 155 8.87 34.53 28.36
C GLY A 155 9.09 35.01 26.92
N ILE A 156 8.05 34.99 26.09
CA ILE A 156 8.06 35.49 24.71
C ILE A 156 7.52 36.91 24.72
N TYR A 157 8.24 37.83 24.08
CA TYR A 157 7.79 39.22 23.99
C TYR A 157 6.58 39.34 23.06
N PRO A 158 5.40 39.80 23.51
CA PRO A 158 4.18 39.80 22.70
C PRO A 158 4.26 40.60 21.40
N ALA A 159 5.13 41.62 21.34
CA ALA A 159 5.34 42.40 20.11
C ALA A 159 5.97 41.58 18.96
N LEU A 160 6.42 40.35 19.22
CA LEU A 160 6.87 39.42 18.19
C LEU A 160 5.69 38.75 17.44
N LEU A 161 4.47 38.83 17.98
CA LEU A 161 3.27 38.48 17.24
C LEU A 161 2.99 39.58 16.22
N ASN A 162 3.09 39.24 14.94
CA ASN A 162 2.73 40.14 13.86
C ASN A 162 1.20 40.15 13.72
N ILE A 163 0.56 41.08 14.44
CA ILE A 163 -0.88 41.26 14.45
C ILE A 163 -1.26 42.19 13.27
N ASP A 164 -1.58 41.59 12.12
CA ASP A 164 -2.22 42.29 11.00
C ASP A 164 -3.72 41.97 10.93
N ASN A 165 -4.52 42.91 10.44
CA ASN A 165 -5.98 42.82 10.27
C ASN A 165 -6.41 41.59 9.47
N ASN A 166 -5.54 41.03 8.62
CA ASN A 166 -5.81 39.82 7.84
C ASN A 166 -5.51 38.50 8.57
N HIS A 167 -4.93 38.52 9.77
CA HIS A 167 -4.64 37.28 10.51
C HIS A 167 -5.90 36.65 11.11
N THR A 168 -6.11 35.37 10.80
CA THR A 168 -7.08 34.50 11.48
C THR A 168 -6.55 34.08 12.86
N ILE A 169 -7.45 33.56 13.71
CA ILE A 169 -7.08 33.00 15.03
C ILE A 169 -5.99 31.92 14.86
N GLU A 170 -6.14 31.06 13.85
CA GLU A 170 -5.17 30.02 13.55
C GLU A 170 -3.80 30.59 13.16
N LYS A 171 -3.74 31.67 12.36
CA LYS A 171 -2.45 32.29 12.04
C LYS A 171 -1.78 32.92 13.27
N LEU A 172 -2.55 33.53 14.16
CA LEU A 172 -2.01 34.06 15.43
C LEU A 172 -1.48 32.91 16.32
N PHE A 173 -2.21 31.79 16.40
CA PHE A 173 -1.75 30.62 17.15
C PHE A 173 -0.50 29.99 16.53
N ALA A 174 -0.46 29.88 15.19
CA ALA A 174 0.70 29.38 14.46
C ALA A 174 1.96 30.24 14.70
N GLN A 175 1.83 31.57 14.72
CA GLN A 175 2.94 32.47 15.08
C GLN A 175 3.41 32.22 16.51
N PHE A 176 2.49 32.15 17.48
CA PHE A 176 2.81 31.87 18.87
C PHE A 176 3.57 30.54 19.02
N LEU A 177 3.06 29.46 18.41
CA LEU A 177 3.70 28.15 18.46
C LEU A 177 5.08 28.17 17.80
N LEU A 178 5.23 28.85 16.66
CA LEU A 178 6.52 28.96 15.99
C LEU A 178 7.54 29.69 16.87
N LEU A 179 7.14 30.77 17.54
CA LEU A 179 7.98 31.49 18.51
C LEU A 179 8.34 30.61 19.70
N GLN A 180 7.41 29.80 20.24
CA GLN A 180 7.72 28.83 21.30
C GLN A 180 8.75 27.79 20.86
N LEU A 181 8.59 27.26 19.65
CA LEU A 181 9.51 26.28 19.08
C LEU A 181 10.90 26.88 18.79
N GLN A 182 10.99 28.18 18.54
CA GLN A 182 12.24 28.91 18.32
C GLN A 182 12.93 29.34 19.63
N ALA A 183 12.16 29.70 20.67
CA ALA A 183 12.69 30.18 21.94
C ALA A 183 13.33 29.08 22.83
N LYS A 184 13.13 27.80 22.50
CA LYS A 184 13.57 26.66 23.33
C LYS A 184 14.94 26.11 22.91
N GLU A 185 15.99 26.60 23.56
CA GLU A 185 17.23 25.81 23.80
C GLU A 185 17.20 25.06 25.16
N HIS A 186 16.29 25.37 26.10
CA HIS A 186 16.41 24.89 27.49
C HIS A 186 15.15 24.40 28.24
N ARG A 187 14.00 24.21 27.60
CA ARG A 187 12.87 23.50 28.27
C ARG A 187 12.13 22.62 27.28
N GLU A 188 12.10 21.32 27.55
CA GLU A 188 11.25 20.39 26.82
C GLU A 188 9.83 20.96 26.81
N PRO A 189 9.18 21.12 25.64
CA PRO A 189 7.76 21.28 25.63
C PRO A 189 7.12 20.01 26.18
N ALA A 190 6.08 20.17 26.99
CA ALA A 190 5.08 19.13 27.23
C ALA A 190 4.27 18.81 25.94
N LEU A 191 4.86 18.99 24.76
CA LEU A 191 4.30 18.63 23.47
C LEU A 191 4.81 17.24 23.14
N VAL A 192 3.89 16.33 22.91
CA VAL A 192 4.07 14.93 22.50
C VAL A 192 4.88 14.77 21.18
N PHE A 193 5.29 15.88 20.53
CA PHE A 193 5.95 15.92 19.22
C PHE A 193 7.49 15.96 19.26
N ASN A 194 8.14 15.26 20.20
CA ASN A 194 9.61 15.23 20.27
C ASN A 194 10.30 14.69 19.00
N GLN A 195 9.62 13.88 18.18
CA GLN A 195 10.22 13.34 16.95
C GLN A 195 10.06 14.24 15.71
N ASN A 196 9.16 15.22 15.71
CA ASN A 196 8.80 15.98 14.49
C ASN A 196 8.88 17.51 14.61
N GLN A 197 9.62 18.05 15.59
CA GLN A 197 9.75 19.51 15.77
C GLN A 197 10.22 20.26 14.51
N ARG A 198 11.12 19.66 13.71
CA ARG A 198 11.58 20.25 12.44
C ARG A 198 10.45 20.34 11.40
N LEU A 199 9.64 19.29 11.31
CA LEU A 199 8.46 19.22 10.44
C LEU A 199 7.43 20.27 10.86
N ALA A 200 7.09 20.33 12.15
CA ALA A 200 6.17 21.33 12.69
C ALA A 200 6.64 22.77 12.45
N LYS A 201 7.93 23.07 12.68
CA LYS A 201 8.51 24.39 12.36
C LYS A 201 8.35 24.75 10.89
N LYS A 202 8.64 23.81 9.99
CA LYS A 202 8.52 24.02 8.55
C LYS A 202 7.05 24.25 8.16
N LEU A 203 6.15 23.37 8.62
CA LEU A 203 4.71 23.45 8.33
C LEU A 203 4.12 24.79 8.77
N LEU A 204 4.38 25.22 10.01
CA LEU A 204 3.90 26.50 10.52
C LEU A 204 4.51 27.68 9.76
N SER A 205 5.81 27.64 9.44
CA SER A 205 6.48 28.68 8.64
C SER A 205 5.85 28.82 7.26
N ASP A 206 5.55 27.70 6.61
CA ASP A 206 4.97 27.69 5.27
C ASP A 206 3.48 28.11 5.31
N PHE A 207 2.73 27.71 6.35
CA PHE A 207 1.35 28.15 6.57
C PHE A 207 1.25 29.67 6.74
N LEU A 208 2.15 30.26 7.53
CA LEU A 208 2.15 31.71 7.79
C LEU A 208 2.43 32.53 6.53
N LYS A 209 3.19 32.00 5.57
CA LYS A 209 3.48 32.65 4.28
C LYS A 209 2.34 32.48 3.27
N ASN A 210 1.42 31.54 3.49
CA ASN A 210 0.40 31.17 2.54
C ASN A 210 -0.89 32.01 2.75
N PRO A 211 -1.61 32.40 1.69
CA PRO A 211 -2.87 33.15 1.80
C PRO A 211 -4.06 32.37 2.40
N HIS A 212 -3.99 31.05 2.57
CA HIS A 212 -5.10 30.26 3.11
C HIS A 212 -5.53 30.72 4.51
N SER A 213 -6.84 30.62 4.77
CA SER A 213 -7.48 31.04 6.03
C SER A 213 -7.37 29.98 7.13
N ASN A 214 -7.34 28.70 6.76
CA ASN A 214 -7.37 27.55 7.65
C ASN A 214 -6.18 26.59 7.41
N LEU A 215 -5.57 26.10 8.48
CA LEU A 215 -4.43 25.18 8.50
C LEU A 215 -4.76 23.82 7.89
N ALA A 216 -5.95 23.27 8.16
CA ALA A 216 -6.39 21.99 7.61
C ALA A 216 -6.47 22.04 6.08
N VAL A 217 -7.08 23.11 5.54
CA VAL A 217 -7.17 23.33 4.08
C VAL A 217 -5.77 23.53 3.48
N PHE A 218 -4.88 24.26 4.16
CA PHE A 218 -3.50 24.42 3.72
C PHE A 218 -2.74 23.08 3.68
N VAL A 219 -2.84 22.28 4.74
CA VAL A 219 -2.21 20.95 4.83
C VAL A 219 -2.73 20.04 3.73
N GLN A 220 -4.06 19.99 3.53
CA GLN A 220 -4.68 19.21 2.47
C GLN A 220 -4.13 19.64 1.11
N ASN A 221 -4.16 20.94 0.77
CA ASN A 221 -3.64 21.43 -0.52
C ASN A 221 -2.15 21.12 -0.73
N GLN A 222 -1.31 21.14 0.32
CA GLN A 222 0.08 20.72 0.20
C GLN A 222 0.22 19.24 -0.15
N GLN A 223 -0.59 18.40 0.48
CA GLN A 223 -0.60 16.96 0.25
C GLN A 223 -1.04 16.61 -1.17
N GLU A 224 -2.14 17.22 -1.63
CA GLU A 224 -2.62 17.03 -3.01
C GLU A 224 -1.57 17.48 -4.04
N GLN A 225 -0.92 18.62 -3.78
CA GLN A 225 0.15 19.09 -4.65
C GLN A 225 1.38 18.16 -4.65
N ALA A 226 1.68 17.53 -3.51
CA ALA A 226 2.75 16.56 -3.38
C ALA A 226 2.45 15.28 -4.19
N ILE A 227 1.20 14.81 -4.16
CA ILE A 227 0.71 13.69 -4.99
C ILE A 227 0.87 14.02 -6.48
N ILE A 228 0.39 15.18 -6.93
CA ILE A 228 0.53 15.64 -8.33
C ILE A 228 2.01 15.65 -8.75
N ASN A 229 2.89 16.19 -7.90
CA ASN A 229 4.32 16.25 -8.18
C ASN A 229 4.98 14.87 -8.25
N ALA A 230 4.58 13.95 -7.36
CA ALA A 230 5.04 12.56 -7.39
C ALA A 230 4.60 11.86 -8.69
N CYS A 231 3.35 12.09 -9.12
CA CYS A 231 2.81 11.56 -10.37
C CYS A 231 3.54 12.11 -11.60
N LEU A 232 3.77 13.42 -11.66
CA LEU A 232 4.53 14.09 -12.73
C LEU A 232 5.98 13.61 -12.80
N LYS A 233 6.63 13.41 -11.66
CA LYS A 233 8.00 12.87 -11.61
C LYS A 233 8.05 11.43 -12.12
N THR A 234 7.11 10.60 -11.68
CA THR A 234 7.06 9.17 -12.04
C THR A 234 6.72 8.97 -13.51
N SER A 235 5.74 9.71 -14.02
CA SER A 235 5.35 9.68 -15.44
C SER A 235 6.51 10.06 -16.36
N ARG A 236 7.31 11.09 -16.03
CA ARG A 236 8.55 11.41 -16.76
C ARG A 236 9.53 10.25 -16.76
N ASN A 237 9.73 9.58 -15.62
CA ASN A 237 10.63 8.42 -15.53
C ASN A 237 10.13 7.22 -16.36
N LEU A 238 8.82 7.10 -16.54
CA LEU A 238 8.16 6.06 -17.32
C LEU A 238 7.92 6.44 -18.79
N ASN A 239 8.37 7.62 -19.24
CA ASN A 239 8.07 8.18 -20.57
C ASN A 239 6.56 8.21 -20.90
N PHE A 240 5.74 8.54 -19.91
CA PHE A 240 4.30 8.63 -20.00
C PHE A 240 3.85 10.10 -19.97
N ASP A 241 3.09 10.54 -20.97
CA ASP A 241 2.50 11.88 -20.98
C ASP A 241 1.19 11.91 -20.17
N ILE A 242 1.35 11.94 -18.85
CA ILE A 242 0.23 11.97 -17.91
C ILE A 242 -0.65 13.22 -18.10
N ASN A 243 -0.08 14.35 -18.52
CA ASN A 243 -0.84 15.59 -18.73
C ASN A 243 -1.82 15.47 -19.89
N LYS A 244 -1.52 14.66 -20.90
CA LYS A 244 -2.46 14.38 -21.98
C LYS A 244 -3.65 13.58 -21.45
N VAL A 245 -3.40 12.50 -20.72
CA VAL A 245 -4.46 11.63 -20.15
C VAL A 245 -5.33 12.39 -19.16
N VAL A 246 -4.73 13.16 -18.24
CA VAL A 246 -5.49 13.96 -17.27
C VAL A 246 -6.34 15.02 -17.96
N ARG A 247 -5.87 15.65 -19.06
CA ARG A 247 -6.69 16.59 -19.86
C ARG A 247 -7.82 15.93 -20.62
N GLU A 248 -7.67 14.67 -21.02
CA GLU A 248 -8.76 13.90 -21.63
C GLU A 248 -9.82 13.59 -20.58
N LYS A 249 -9.41 13.02 -19.43
CA LYS A 249 -10.32 12.75 -18.31
C LYS A 249 -11.03 14.02 -17.80
N ALA A 250 -10.29 15.12 -17.60
CA ALA A 250 -10.85 16.39 -17.16
C ALA A 250 -11.98 16.90 -18.07
N ARG A 251 -11.86 16.70 -19.40
CA ARG A 251 -12.91 17.07 -20.35
C ARG A 251 -14.16 16.21 -20.20
N ASP A 252 -13.98 14.92 -19.89
CA ASP A 252 -15.10 14.02 -19.61
C ASP A 252 -15.87 14.42 -18.33
N PHE A 253 -15.23 15.15 -17.41
CA PHE A 253 -15.84 15.77 -16.25
C PHE A 253 -16.40 17.19 -16.50
N GLY A 254 -16.29 17.71 -17.72
CA GLY A 254 -16.80 19.04 -18.09
C GLY A 254 -15.84 20.20 -17.81
N TYR A 255 -14.58 19.92 -17.44
CA TYR A 255 -13.57 20.98 -17.24
C TYR A 255 -12.95 21.41 -18.57
N SER A 256 -12.86 22.74 -18.77
CA SER A 256 -12.26 23.34 -19.97
C SER A 256 -10.74 23.43 -19.89
N SER A 257 -10.18 23.59 -18.69
CA SER A 257 -8.75 23.61 -18.44
C SER A 257 -8.40 22.94 -17.11
N LEU A 258 -7.15 22.49 -16.95
CA LEU A 258 -6.68 21.92 -15.68
C LEU A 258 -6.62 22.95 -14.54
N GLY A 259 -6.57 24.24 -14.86
CA GLY A 259 -6.52 25.33 -13.87
C GLY A 259 -7.88 25.58 -13.20
N ASP A 260 -8.95 25.05 -13.78
CA ASP A 260 -10.32 25.20 -13.26
C ASP A 260 -10.69 24.10 -12.25
N ILE A 261 -9.82 23.08 -12.11
CA ILE A 261 -10.08 21.90 -11.31
C ILE A 261 -9.60 22.15 -9.88
N PRO A 262 -10.42 21.92 -8.84
CA PRO A 262 -9.97 21.92 -7.46
C PRO A 262 -8.75 21.02 -7.28
N VAL A 263 -7.77 21.44 -6.46
CA VAL A 263 -6.49 20.72 -6.34
C VAL A 263 -6.66 19.27 -5.88
N VAL A 264 -7.66 19.00 -5.04
CA VAL A 264 -8.02 17.66 -4.56
C VAL A 264 -8.46 16.78 -5.73
N GLU A 265 -9.45 17.23 -6.51
CA GLU A 265 -9.90 16.50 -7.69
C GLU A 265 -8.78 16.31 -8.72
N LEU A 266 -7.95 17.35 -8.90
CA LEU A 266 -6.80 17.27 -9.80
C LEU A 266 -5.81 16.20 -9.34
N ALA A 267 -5.49 16.13 -8.06
CA ALA A 267 -4.60 15.11 -7.51
C ALA A 267 -5.15 13.70 -7.71
N THR A 268 -6.45 13.48 -7.47
CA THR A 268 -7.14 12.22 -7.78
C THR A 268 -6.96 11.85 -9.25
N LEU A 269 -7.22 12.78 -10.19
CA LEU A 269 -7.06 12.50 -11.62
C LEU A 269 -5.62 12.09 -11.99
N TYR A 270 -4.62 12.74 -11.41
CA TYR A 270 -3.21 12.39 -11.63
C TYR A 270 -2.88 11.01 -11.05
N ASP A 271 -3.29 10.72 -9.82
CA ASP A 271 -3.01 9.43 -9.19
C ASP A 271 -3.69 8.29 -9.96
N THR A 272 -4.99 8.40 -10.25
CA THR A 272 -5.73 7.40 -11.03
C THR A 272 -5.12 7.19 -12.41
N ALA A 273 -4.75 8.26 -13.13
CA ALA A 273 -4.12 8.13 -14.45
C ALA A 273 -2.77 7.41 -14.40
N LEU A 274 -1.98 7.65 -13.34
CA LEU A 274 -0.71 6.95 -13.16
C LEU A 274 -0.92 5.48 -12.75
N LEU A 275 -1.86 5.19 -11.85
CA LEU A 275 -2.20 3.84 -11.41
C LEU A 275 -2.67 2.96 -12.58
N GLU A 276 -3.60 3.47 -13.39
CA GLU A 276 -4.08 2.75 -14.58
C GLU A 276 -2.95 2.47 -15.58
N TYR A 277 -2.05 3.44 -15.79
CA TYR A 277 -0.89 3.22 -16.65
C TYR A 277 0.05 2.16 -16.07
N ILE A 278 0.25 2.13 -14.76
CA ILE A 278 1.02 1.09 -14.07
C ILE A 278 0.36 -0.29 -14.23
N TRP A 279 -0.97 -0.37 -14.12
CA TRP A 279 -1.73 -1.60 -14.36
C TRP A 279 -1.60 -2.06 -15.82
N HIS A 280 -1.67 -1.14 -16.78
CA HIS A 280 -1.44 -1.43 -18.19
C HIS A 280 -0.05 -2.02 -18.45
N LEU A 281 0.99 -1.44 -17.85
CA LEU A 281 2.36 -1.98 -17.93
C LEU A 281 2.48 -3.39 -17.33
N GLN A 282 1.58 -3.75 -16.40
CA GLN A 282 1.49 -5.07 -15.79
C GLN A 282 0.57 -6.04 -16.55
N GLY A 283 0.01 -5.62 -17.68
CA GLY A 283 -0.82 -6.46 -18.54
C GLY A 283 -2.30 -6.48 -18.17
N TYR A 284 -2.75 -5.62 -17.25
CA TYR A 284 -4.17 -5.41 -17.01
C TYR A 284 -4.75 -4.45 -18.03
N GLN A 285 -5.97 -4.72 -18.49
CA GLN A 285 -6.72 -3.86 -19.42
C GLN A 285 -8.12 -3.62 -18.85
N PRO A 286 -8.76 -2.48 -19.15
CA PRO A 286 -10.17 -2.26 -18.83
C PRO A 286 -11.05 -3.42 -19.31
N CYS A 287 -12.00 -3.83 -18.47
CA CYS A 287 -12.97 -4.86 -18.79
C CYS A 287 -14.37 -4.26 -18.98
N ASN A 288 -15.16 -4.84 -19.89
CA ASN A 288 -16.55 -4.46 -20.14
C ASN A 288 -17.54 -5.15 -19.18
N TRP A 289 -17.06 -5.80 -18.13
CA TRP A 289 -17.94 -6.38 -17.12
C TRP A 289 -18.57 -5.28 -16.26
N HIS A 290 -19.84 -5.44 -15.94
CA HIS A 290 -20.58 -4.51 -15.08
C HIS A 290 -21.44 -5.26 -14.05
N PRO A 291 -21.64 -4.72 -12.82
CA PRO A 291 -22.43 -5.39 -11.78
C PRO A 291 -23.81 -5.87 -12.19
N TYR A 292 -24.52 -5.10 -13.03
CA TYR A 292 -25.85 -5.46 -13.50
C TYR A 292 -25.89 -6.65 -14.46
N GLN A 293 -24.74 -7.09 -14.98
CA GLN A 293 -24.65 -8.34 -15.74
C GLN A 293 -24.75 -9.56 -14.82
N GLY A 294 -24.61 -9.39 -13.50
CA GLY A 294 -24.64 -10.47 -12.53
C GLY A 294 -23.30 -11.16 -12.33
N ILE A 295 -23.31 -12.17 -11.48
CA ILE A 295 -22.11 -12.90 -11.05
C ILE A 295 -21.66 -13.95 -12.07
N GLU A 296 -22.57 -14.56 -12.85
CA GLU A 296 -22.17 -15.57 -13.83
C GLU A 296 -21.21 -15.02 -14.91
N PRO A 297 -21.43 -13.83 -15.50
CA PRO A 297 -20.46 -13.23 -16.41
C PRO A 297 -19.13 -12.89 -15.74
N LEU A 298 -19.13 -12.52 -14.45
CA LEU A 298 -17.91 -12.30 -13.68
C LEU A 298 -17.12 -13.61 -13.52
N MET A 299 -17.80 -14.71 -13.21
CA MET A 299 -17.18 -16.02 -13.09
C MET A 299 -16.54 -16.46 -14.41
N GLU A 300 -17.20 -16.24 -15.54
CA GLU A 300 -16.65 -16.57 -16.86
C GLU A 300 -15.39 -15.74 -17.18
N LEU A 301 -15.39 -14.46 -16.81
CA LEU A 301 -14.20 -13.61 -16.93
C LEU A 301 -13.04 -14.14 -16.06
N LEU A 302 -13.33 -14.50 -14.81
CA LEU A 302 -12.32 -15.00 -13.86
C LEU A 302 -11.77 -16.40 -14.22
N ARG A 303 -12.48 -17.18 -15.05
CA ARG A 303 -11.91 -18.43 -15.61
C ARG A 303 -10.73 -18.16 -16.54
N GLN A 304 -10.66 -16.98 -17.13
CA GLN A 304 -9.63 -16.63 -18.11
C GLN A 304 -8.45 -15.90 -17.48
N GLY A 305 -8.59 -15.40 -16.25
CA GLY A 305 -7.60 -14.51 -15.66
C GLY A 305 -7.99 -13.96 -14.29
N VAL A 306 -7.39 -12.84 -13.93
CA VAL A 306 -7.62 -12.15 -12.65
C VAL A 306 -8.06 -10.72 -12.89
N CYS A 307 -8.86 -10.18 -11.97
CA CYS A 307 -9.31 -8.79 -12.04
C CYS A 307 -8.73 -7.96 -10.90
N LEU A 308 -8.52 -6.68 -11.15
CA LEU A 308 -8.36 -5.64 -10.14
C LEU A 308 -9.64 -4.83 -10.08
N ALA A 309 -9.99 -4.42 -8.86
CA ALA A 309 -11.12 -3.54 -8.59
C ALA A 309 -10.73 -2.52 -7.54
N THR A 310 -11.27 -1.32 -7.63
CA THR A 310 -11.20 -0.33 -6.56
C THR A 310 -12.49 -0.40 -5.75
N ILE A 311 -12.38 -0.41 -4.42
CA ILE A 311 -13.50 -0.51 -3.48
C ILE A 311 -13.44 0.58 -2.41
N GLU A 312 -14.59 0.93 -1.85
CA GLU A 312 -14.76 1.78 -0.66
C GLU A 312 -14.52 0.91 0.59
N TYR A 313 -13.31 0.94 1.13
CA TYR A 313 -12.86 -0.04 2.13
C TYR A 313 -13.47 0.19 3.51
N SER A 314 -13.83 1.43 3.83
CA SER A 314 -14.43 1.79 5.12
C SER A 314 -15.83 1.26 5.36
N PHE A 315 -16.47 0.71 4.33
CA PHE A 315 -17.77 0.08 4.47
C PHE A 315 -17.67 -1.35 4.98
N ILE A 316 -16.46 -1.92 5.04
CA ILE A 316 -16.29 -3.34 5.30
C ILE A 316 -15.32 -3.64 6.44
N GLN A 317 -15.56 -4.75 7.13
CA GLN A 317 -14.68 -5.29 8.16
C GLN A 317 -14.71 -6.81 8.14
N SER A 318 -13.70 -7.43 8.74
CA SER A 318 -13.70 -8.88 9.02
C SER A 318 -14.83 -9.25 9.97
N ALA A 319 -15.59 -10.28 9.61
CA ALA A 319 -16.62 -10.86 10.43
C ALA A 319 -15.99 -11.56 11.65
N ALA A 320 -16.60 -11.37 12.82
CA ALA A 320 -16.08 -11.92 14.06
C ALA A 320 -15.97 -13.46 13.99
N ASN A 321 -14.78 -13.99 14.31
CA ASN A 321 -14.49 -15.43 14.33
C ASN A 321 -14.71 -16.17 13.00
N SER A 322 -14.62 -15.47 11.86
CA SER A 322 -14.91 -16.07 10.54
C SER A 322 -13.72 -16.76 9.88
N LEU A 323 -12.51 -16.59 10.42
CA LEU A 323 -11.27 -17.10 9.84
C LEU A 323 -11.27 -18.64 9.79
N ARG A 324 -11.30 -19.19 8.57
CA ARG A 324 -11.32 -20.63 8.32
C ARG A 324 -10.11 -21.05 7.51
N ARG A 325 -9.45 -22.14 7.91
CA ARG A 325 -8.32 -22.69 7.15
C ARG A 325 -8.83 -23.69 6.10
N PHE A 326 -8.39 -23.49 4.86
CA PHE A 326 -8.69 -24.34 3.71
C PHE A 326 -7.40 -24.85 3.09
N PHE A 327 -7.42 -26.08 2.57
CA PHE A 327 -6.28 -26.69 1.90
C PHE A 327 -6.73 -27.18 0.53
N ALA A 328 -5.97 -26.85 -0.52
CA ALA A 328 -6.23 -27.38 -1.85
C ALA A 328 -5.70 -28.81 -2.01
N SER A 329 -4.64 -29.17 -1.27
CA SER A 329 -4.06 -30.51 -1.20
C SER A 329 -3.35 -30.75 0.14
N ASP A 330 -3.01 -32.00 0.43
CA ASP A 330 -2.27 -32.39 1.64
C ASP A 330 -0.82 -31.83 1.66
N GLU A 331 -0.30 -31.37 0.52
CA GLU A 331 1.04 -30.80 0.35
C GLU A 331 1.04 -29.26 0.27
N ASP A 332 -0.13 -28.62 0.26
CA ASP A 332 -0.28 -27.17 0.17
C ASP A 332 -0.31 -26.52 1.57
N ASN A 333 0.31 -25.35 1.72
CA ASN A 333 0.21 -24.54 2.93
C ASN A 333 -1.25 -24.13 3.21
N GLY A 334 -2.06 -24.05 2.15
CA GLY A 334 -3.47 -23.71 2.19
C GLY A 334 -3.73 -22.20 2.20
N TYR A 335 -4.97 -21.82 2.52
CA TYR A 335 -5.44 -20.44 2.60
C TYR A 335 -6.27 -20.25 3.87
N PHE A 336 -6.23 -19.05 4.44
CA PHE A 336 -7.23 -18.61 5.40
C PHE A 336 -8.32 -17.87 4.65
N ILE A 337 -9.57 -18.24 4.85
CA ILE A 337 -10.73 -17.51 4.34
C ILE A 337 -11.31 -16.68 5.49
N ASP A 338 -11.36 -15.37 5.30
CA ASP A 338 -11.95 -14.39 6.21
C ASP A 338 -13.22 -13.83 5.59
N ASP A 339 -14.34 -13.95 6.30
CA ASP A 339 -15.63 -13.45 5.82
C ASP A 339 -15.71 -11.95 6.06
N ILE A 340 -16.20 -11.22 5.06
CA ILE A 340 -16.31 -9.76 5.09
C ILE A 340 -17.76 -9.35 5.26
N GLU A 341 -17.99 -8.45 6.21
CA GLU A 341 -19.30 -7.91 6.54
C GLU A 341 -19.33 -6.39 6.44
N LEU A 342 -20.53 -5.84 6.27
CA LEU A 342 -20.78 -4.41 6.27
C LEU A 342 -20.57 -3.85 7.68
N ILE A 343 -19.85 -2.73 7.79
CA ILE A 343 -19.79 -1.94 9.02
C ILE A 343 -21.14 -1.21 9.21
N PRO A 344 -21.89 -1.47 10.29
CA PRO A 344 -23.14 -0.76 10.54
C PRO A 344 -22.89 0.73 10.75
N ASN A 345 -23.65 1.59 10.07
CA ASN A 345 -23.53 3.05 10.12
C ASN A 345 -22.15 3.58 9.70
N ALA A 346 -21.44 2.89 8.81
CA ALA A 346 -20.26 3.46 8.16
C ALA A 346 -20.64 4.78 7.49
N GLU A 347 -20.01 5.86 7.96
CA GLU A 347 -20.00 7.11 7.20
C GLU A 347 -19.01 6.94 6.05
N ARG A 348 -19.33 7.56 4.92
CA ARG A 348 -18.37 7.63 3.82
C ARG A 348 -17.10 8.31 4.31
N ASN A 349 -16.05 7.53 4.43
CA ASN A 349 -14.70 8.06 4.40
C ASN A 349 -14.16 7.78 2.99
N GLU A 350 -13.34 8.66 2.46
CA GLU A 350 -12.79 8.54 1.09
C GLU A 350 -11.66 7.49 1.02
N GLU A 351 -11.66 6.46 1.87
CA GLU A 351 -10.65 5.40 1.86
C GLU A 351 -10.93 4.42 0.72
N THR A 352 -10.34 4.71 -0.43
CA THR A 352 -10.32 3.81 -1.58
C THR A 352 -9.24 2.74 -1.43
N HIS A 353 -9.56 1.50 -1.76
CA HIS A 353 -8.63 0.37 -1.71
C HIS A 353 -8.74 -0.46 -2.99
N VAL A 354 -7.61 -0.87 -3.54
CA VAL A 354 -7.53 -1.73 -4.73
C VAL A 354 -7.36 -3.17 -4.29
N ILE A 355 -8.27 -4.04 -4.70
CA ILE A 355 -8.25 -5.46 -4.39
C ILE A 355 -7.99 -6.31 -5.63
N LYS A 356 -7.42 -7.50 -5.44
CA LYS A 356 -7.26 -8.48 -6.51
C LYS A 356 -8.31 -9.57 -6.41
N ILE A 357 -9.25 -9.59 -7.34
CA ILE A 357 -10.28 -10.62 -7.42
C ILE A 357 -9.67 -11.88 -8.04
N ILE A 358 -9.81 -12.99 -7.30
CA ILE A 358 -9.22 -14.28 -7.66
C ILE A 358 -10.27 -15.38 -7.90
N GLY A 359 -11.53 -15.13 -7.56
CA GLY A 359 -12.60 -16.09 -7.77
C GLY A 359 -13.97 -15.54 -7.42
N ALA A 360 -15.01 -16.26 -7.84
CA ALA A 360 -16.39 -16.04 -7.46
C ALA A 360 -17.17 -17.37 -7.51
N ASP A 361 -18.23 -17.49 -6.73
CA ASP A 361 -19.14 -18.63 -6.77
C ASP A 361 -20.61 -18.21 -6.62
N LEU A 362 -21.52 -19.13 -6.93
CA LEU A 362 -22.98 -18.94 -6.82
C LEU A 362 -23.57 -19.44 -5.49
N ALA A 363 -22.76 -19.96 -4.58
CA ALA A 363 -23.27 -20.57 -3.36
C ALA A 363 -23.87 -19.50 -2.44
N ASN A 364 -25.04 -19.79 -1.85
CA ASN A 364 -25.71 -18.93 -0.85
C ASN A 364 -25.92 -17.47 -1.30
N GLY A 365 -26.36 -17.24 -2.53
CA GLY A 365 -26.59 -15.88 -3.06
C GLY A 365 -25.36 -15.26 -3.74
N GLY A 366 -24.25 -15.98 -3.76
CA GLY A 366 -23.06 -15.63 -4.52
C GLY A 366 -22.02 -14.85 -3.73
N HIS A 367 -20.76 -15.20 -3.95
CA HIS A 367 -19.62 -14.61 -3.24
C HIS A 367 -18.50 -14.26 -4.21
N VAL A 368 -17.76 -13.22 -3.86
CA VAL A 368 -16.51 -12.83 -4.53
C VAL A 368 -15.35 -13.08 -3.56
N TYR A 369 -14.26 -13.61 -4.10
CA TYR A 369 -13.04 -13.92 -3.37
C TYR A 369 -11.93 -12.99 -3.85
N TYR A 370 -11.31 -12.27 -2.92
CA TYR A 370 -10.23 -11.36 -3.24
C TYR A 370 -9.03 -11.49 -2.30
N LEU A 371 -7.88 -11.09 -2.80
CA LEU A 371 -6.67 -10.91 -2.01
C LEU A 371 -6.50 -9.42 -1.75
N ASP A 372 -6.27 -9.07 -0.48
CA ASP A 372 -5.76 -7.75 -0.14
C ASP A 372 -4.28 -7.69 -0.56
N PRO A 373 -3.89 -6.78 -1.46
CA PRO A 373 -2.48 -6.60 -1.80
C PRO A 373 -1.57 -6.22 -0.62
N ASN A 374 -2.14 -5.67 0.44
CA ASN A 374 -1.46 -5.27 1.67
C ASN A 374 -1.41 -6.40 2.71
N ASP A 375 -1.94 -7.58 2.42
CA ASP A 375 -1.84 -8.75 3.30
C ASP A 375 -0.36 -9.02 3.65
N PRO A 376 0.02 -8.90 4.94
CA PRO A 376 1.40 -9.06 5.38
C PRO A 376 1.86 -10.52 5.37
N SER A 377 0.97 -11.48 5.05
CA SER A 377 1.26 -12.92 5.05
C SER A 377 2.56 -13.24 4.32
N LEU A 378 3.45 -14.00 4.99
CA LEU A 378 4.74 -14.38 4.44
C LEU A 378 4.56 -15.29 3.22
N ALA A 379 5.60 -15.39 2.38
CA ALA A 379 5.55 -16.24 1.19
C ALA A 379 5.33 -17.73 1.50
N ASP A 380 5.71 -18.14 2.70
CA ASP A 380 5.72 -19.53 3.14
C ASP A 380 4.54 -19.84 4.08
N GLU A 381 3.65 -18.87 4.30
CA GLU A 381 2.46 -19.00 5.14
C GLU A 381 1.18 -19.10 4.29
N PRO A 382 0.10 -19.71 4.82
CA PRO A 382 -1.19 -19.72 4.16
C PRO A 382 -1.67 -18.27 3.95
N ARG A 383 -2.05 -17.90 2.73
CA ARG A 383 -2.49 -16.53 2.43
C ARG A 383 -3.88 -16.23 2.98
N LEU A 384 -4.13 -14.97 3.32
CA LEU A 384 -5.47 -14.50 3.66
C LEU A 384 -6.25 -14.22 2.36
N VAL A 385 -7.41 -14.87 2.23
CA VAL A 385 -8.39 -14.67 1.17
C VAL A 385 -9.63 -14.11 1.84
N HIS A 386 -10.13 -12.99 1.33
CA HIS A 386 -11.35 -12.38 1.81
C HIS A 386 -12.53 -12.87 0.98
N ARG A 387 -13.61 -13.26 1.65
CA ARG A 387 -14.87 -13.67 1.04
C ARG A 387 -15.94 -12.64 1.36
N ILE A 388 -16.50 -12.03 0.32
CA ILE A 388 -17.53 -10.98 0.42
C ILE A 388 -18.77 -11.42 -0.37
N SER A 389 -19.97 -11.14 0.13
CA SER A 389 -21.20 -11.41 -0.62
C SER A 389 -21.23 -10.56 -1.90
N PHE A 390 -21.79 -11.09 -2.98
CA PHE A 390 -21.85 -10.38 -4.25
C PHE A 390 -22.59 -9.04 -4.12
N ASP A 391 -23.70 -9.01 -3.40
CA ASP A 391 -24.47 -7.79 -3.15
C ASP A 391 -23.65 -6.71 -2.42
N LEU A 392 -22.86 -7.11 -1.41
CA LEU A 392 -22.01 -6.16 -0.69
C LEU A 392 -20.85 -5.70 -1.57
N PHE A 393 -20.23 -6.61 -2.33
CA PHE A 393 -19.17 -6.27 -3.28
C PHE A 393 -19.63 -5.22 -4.29
N VAL A 394 -20.81 -5.40 -4.90
CA VAL A 394 -21.36 -4.44 -5.85
C VAL A 394 -21.59 -3.06 -5.22
N ARG A 395 -22.01 -3.01 -3.96
CA ARG A 395 -22.28 -1.76 -3.24
C ARG A 395 -21.03 -0.92 -2.97
N ILE A 396 -19.88 -1.57 -2.78
CA ILE A 396 -18.63 -0.91 -2.44
C ILE A 396 -17.72 -0.69 -3.64
N LEU A 397 -18.10 -1.18 -4.83
CA LEU A 397 -17.31 -0.97 -6.04
C LEU A 397 -17.29 0.50 -6.44
N LEU A 398 -16.10 0.97 -6.83
CA LEU A 398 -15.87 2.29 -7.38
C LEU A 398 -15.57 2.21 -8.87
N ASP A 399 -16.00 3.24 -9.60
CA ASP A 399 -15.71 3.39 -11.02
C ASP A 399 -14.31 3.99 -11.27
N HIS A 400 -13.95 4.15 -12.54
CA HIS A 400 -12.72 4.84 -12.98
C HIS A 400 -12.60 6.31 -12.54
N LYS A 401 -13.67 6.89 -11.98
CA LYS A 401 -13.73 8.26 -11.44
C LYS A 401 -13.60 8.28 -9.92
N GLY A 402 -13.53 7.11 -9.27
CA GLY A 402 -13.56 6.98 -7.81
C GLY A 402 -14.94 7.20 -7.21
N GLY A 403 -15.98 7.30 -8.05
CA GLY A 403 -17.37 7.41 -7.63
C GLY A 403 -18.01 6.04 -7.41
N PRO A 404 -19.03 5.95 -6.55
CA PRO A 404 -19.78 4.72 -6.39
C PRO A 404 -20.61 4.41 -7.63
N ILE A 405 -20.77 3.12 -7.93
CA ILE A 405 -21.69 2.69 -8.97
C ILE A 405 -23.14 2.98 -8.53
N PRO A 406 -24.00 3.52 -9.41
CA PRO A 406 -25.40 3.74 -9.09
C PRO A 406 -26.09 2.46 -8.60
N ALA A 407 -26.99 2.59 -7.63
CA ALA A 407 -27.69 1.44 -7.06
C ALA A 407 -28.77 0.86 -8.00
N LYS A 408 -29.16 1.57 -9.07
CA LYS A 408 -30.28 1.20 -9.94
C LYS A 408 -29.88 1.16 -11.42
N PRO A 409 -30.12 0.03 -12.12
CA PRO A 409 -29.80 -0.11 -13.53
C PRO A 409 -30.55 0.86 -14.45
N GLU A 410 -31.73 1.31 -14.05
CA GLU A 410 -32.56 2.28 -14.78
C GLU A 410 -31.90 3.66 -14.94
N GLN A 411 -30.86 3.94 -14.15
CA GLN A 411 -30.13 5.21 -14.19
C GLN A 411 -28.84 5.13 -15.02
N VAL A 412 -28.55 3.96 -15.61
CA VAL A 412 -27.29 3.70 -16.31
C VAL A 412 -27.57 3.46 -17.79
N ASP A 413 -26.95 4.29 -18.63
CA ASP A 413 -26.90 4.06 -20.07
C ASP A 413 -25.98 2.86 -20.34
N MET A 414 -26.56 1.75 -20.77
CA MET A 414 -25.83 0.49 -21.02
C MET A 414 -24.80 0.62 -22.16
N ASP A 415 -24.90 1.64 -23.00
CA ASP A 415 -23.89 1.93 -24.03
C ASP A 415 -22.73 2.77 -23.47
N LYS A 416 -22.86 3.28 -22.24
CA LYS A 416 -21.85 4.06 -21.50
C LYS A 416 -21.51 3.45 -20.14
N LEU A 417 -21.40 2.12 -20.09
CA LEU A 417 -21.04 1.42 -18.86
C LEU A 417 -19.71 1.91 -18.32
N GLU A 418 -19.68 2.20 -17.02
CA GLU A 418 -18.48 2.62 -16.33
C GLU A 418 -17.52 1.45 -16.14
N ILE A 419 -16.23 1.72 -16.33
CA ILE A 419 -15.18 0.74 -16.09
C ILE A 419 -15.01 0.58 -14.58
N VAL A 420 -15.17 -0.64 -14.11
CA VAL A 420 -15.10 -0.99 -12.68
C VAL A 420 -14.09 -2.10 -12.42
N LEU A 421 -13.73 -2.88 -13.44
CA LEU A 421 -12.73 -3.94 -13.37
C LEU A 421 -11.63 -3.76 -14.41
N HIS A 422 -10.40 -4.09 -14.00
CA HIS A 422 -9.26 -4.24 -14.90
C HIS A 422 -8.83 -5.70 -14.93
N PHE A 423 -8.79 -6.30 -16.11
CA PHE A 423 -8.58 -7.73 -16.32
C PHE A 423 -7.19 -8.01 -16.89
N ALA A 424 -6.51 -9.03 -16.35
CA ALA A 424 -5.30 -9.59 -16.93
C ALA A 424 -5.51 -11.09 -17.20
N LYS A 425 -5.39 -11.49 -18.47
CA LYS A 425 -5.44 -12.90 -18.87
C LYS A 425 -4.25 -13.66 -18.26
N GLN A 426 -4.49 -14.86 -17.72
CA GLN A 426 -3.40 -15.73 -17.28
C GLN A 426 -2.53 -16.08 -18.49
N ARG A 427 -1.22 -15.78 -18.40
CA ARG A 427 -0.23 -16.31 -19.35
C ARG A 427 -0.05 -17.80 -19.05
N GLU A 428 0.19 -18.61 -20.08
CA GLU A 428 0.37 -20.08 -19.96
C GLU A 428 1.47 -20.47 -18.95
N ASP A 429 2.44 -19.59 -18.69
CA ASP A 429 3.53 -19.79 -17.72
C ASP A 429 3.16 -19.44 -16.26
N ASN A 430 2.01 -18.78 -16.03
CA ASN A 430 1.51 -18.48 -14.70
C ASN A 430 0.48 -19.56 -14.33
N GLN A 431 0.93 -20.59 -13.63
CA GLN A 431 0.00 -21.56 -13.05
C GLN A 431 -1.05 -20.81 -12.23
N PRO A 432 -2.36 -21.05 -12.49
CA PRO A 432 -3.42 -20.46 -11.69
C PRO A 432 -3.20 -20.77 -10.22
N ILE A 433 -3.62 -19.84 -9.35
CA ILE A 433 -4.14 -20.26 -8.06
C ILE A 433 -5.41 -21.04 -8.42
N ILE A 434 -5.27 -22.36 -8.55
CA ILE A 434 -6.41 -23.25 -8.68
C ILE A 434 -7.06 -23.22 -7.30
N LEU A 435 -8.00 -22.29 -7.09
CA LEU A 435 -9.00 -22.50 -6.06
C LEU A 435 -9.62 -23.86 -6.39
N PRO A 436 -9.60 -24.83 -5.47
CA PRO A 436 -10.22 -26.12 -5.72
C PRO A 436 -11.67 -25.87 -6.16
N PRO A 437 -12.27 -26.72 -7.01
CA PRO A 437 -13.72 -26.69 -7.20
C PRO A 437 -14.33 -26.80 -5.81
N ILE A 438 -14.84 -25.68 -5.29
CA ILE A 438 -15.37 -25.61 -3.93
C ILE A 438 -16.59 -26.53 -3.94
N LEU A 439 -16.39 -27.67 -3.29
CA LEU A 439 -17.26 -28.83 -3.36
C LEU A 439 -18.71 -28.44 -3.05
N SER A 440 -19.55 -28.48 -4.09
CA SER A 440 -20.90 -28.97 -3.90
C SER A 440 -20.77 -30.40 -3.34
N ASN A 441 -21.00 -30.53 -2.03
CA ASN A 441 -21.01 -31.76 -1.21
C ASN A 441 -19.66 -32.18 -0.59
N SER A 442 -19.63 -32.16 0.74
CA SER A 442 -18.54 -32.60 1.62
C SER A 442 -17.90 -33.94 1.21
N PRO A 443 -16.56 -34.10 1.29
CA PRO A 443 -15.97 -35.42 1.39
C PRO A 443 -16.09 -35.89 2.85
N ARG A 444 -16.77 -37.03 3.03
CA ARG A 444 -16.78 -37.77 4.30
C ARG A 444 -15.33 -38.08 4.71
N ILE A 445 -14.89 -37.49 5.83
CA ILE A 445 -13.65 -37.90 6.50
C ILE A 445 -13.77 -39.39 6.83
N SER A 446 -12.83 -40.20 6.34
CA SER A 446 -12.82 -41.64 6.57
C SER A 446 -12.61 -41.94 8.06
N LYS A 447 -13.30 -42.99 8.55
CA LYS A 447 -13.34 -43.44 9.95
C LYS A 447 -11.95 -43.56 10.59
N ARG A 448 -10.91 -43.87 9.78
CA ARG A 448 -9.52 -44.05 10.24
C ARG A 448 -8.91 -42.81 10.92
N LYS A 449 -9.21 -41.59 10.46
CA LYS A 449 -8.65 -40.37 11.08
C LYS A 449 -9.33 -39.97 12.39
N ARG A 450 -10.51 -40.53 12.73
CA ARG A 450 -11.13 -40.31 14.06
C ARG A 450 -10.48 -41.14 15.16
N ASP A 451 -9.95 -42.31 14.82
CA ASP A 451 -9.36 -43.22 15.81
C ASP A 451 -7.91 -42.80 16.12
N GLU A 452 -7.13 -42.35 15.13
CA GLU A 452 -5.77 -41.80 15.34
C GLU A 452 -5.74 -40.49 16.15
N ALA A 453 -6.76 -39.63 16.02
CA ALA A 453 -6.88 -38.40 16.81
C ALA A 453 -7.26 -38.67 18.28
N ARG A 454 -7.76 -39.87 18.58
CA ARG A 454 -8.15 -40.28 19.93
C ARG A 454 -6.99 -40.92 20.67
N GLU A 455 -6.15 -41.70 20.00
CA GLU A 455 -4.92 -42.28 20.59
C GLU A 455 -3.87 -41.21 20.93
N ASN A 456 -3.69 -40.18 20.10
CA ASN A 456 -2.73 -39.09 20.38
C ASN A 456 -3.13 -38.18 21.56
N LYS A 457 -4.41 -38.22 21.99
CA LYS A 457 -4.89 -37.41 23.11
C LYS A 457 -4.72 -38.12 24.47
N GLU A 458 -4.58 -39.44 24.48
CA GLU A 458 -4.36 -40.23 25.69
C GLU A 458 -2.87 -40.34 26.07
N GLN A 459 -1.94 -40.03 25.16
CA GLN A 459 -0.49 -40.06 25.44
C GLN A 459 0.09 -38.74 26.01
N LEU A 460 -0.70 -37.67 26.07
CA LEU A 460 -0.23 -36.34 26.48
C LEU A 460 -0.54 -35.97 27.96
N HIS A 461 -1.02 -36.93 28.75
CA HIS A 461 -1.43 -36.68 30.14
C HIS A 461 -0.48 -37.21 31.24
N ASP A 462 0.62 -37.89 30.89
CA ASP A 462 1.58 -38.46 31.84
C ASP A 462 3.02 -37.98 31.60
N GLU A 463 3.30 -36.67 31.71
CA GLU A 463 4.66 -36.20 32.00
C GLU A 463 4.66 -35.06 33.02
N GLU A 464 5.45 -35.29 34.09
CA GLU A 464 5.58 -34.51 35.31
C GLU A 464 6.11 -33.08 35.06
N MET A 465 5.48 -32.08 35.69
CA MET A 465 6.05 -30.73 35.80
C MET A 465 7.00 -30.62 37.00
N PRO A 466 8.24 -30.11 36.82
CA PRO A 466 9.10 -29.71 37.94
C PRO A 466 8.78 -28.27 38.39
N PRO A 467 8.96 -27.93 39.69
CA PRO A 467 8.62 -26.62 40.22
C PRO A 467 9.81 -25.64 40.16
N LEU A 468 9.51 -24.34 40.04
CA LEU A 468 10.16 -23.15 40.64
C LEU A 468 10.21 -21.97 39.66
N TYR A 469 9.48 -20.90 39.95
CA TYR A 469 10.04 -19.68 40.57
C TYR A 469 8.91 -18.69 40.91
N GLN A 470 8.79 -18.37 42.20
CA GLN A 470 7.96 -17.33 42.78
C GLN A 470 8.73 -16.01 42.93
N SER A 471 7.97 -14.92 43.07
CA SER A 471 8.33 -13.54 43.50
C SER A 471 8.83 -12.63 42.37
N CYS A 472 8.39 -11.38 42.18
CA CYS A 472 7.71 -10.40 43.04
C CYS A 472 6.73 -9.53 42.22
N PHE A 473 5.53 -9.27 42.74
CA PHE A 473 4.82 -8.01 42.52
C PHE A 473 4.21 -7.58 43.86
N THR A 474 4.81 -6.54 44.44
CA THR A 474 4.20 -5.73 45.49
C THR A 474 3.11 -4.87 44.86
N SER A 475 1.91 -5.02 45.40
CA SER A 475 0.78 -4.11 45.28
C SER A 475 1.14 -2.72 45.82
N LEU A 476 0.52 -1.69 45.26
CA LEU A 476 0.10 -0.52 46.00
C LEU A 476 -1.16 0.07 45.35
N ASN A 477 -2.13 0.36 46.22
CA ASN A 477 -3.30 1.20 45.99
C ASN A 477 -2.88 2.64 45.64
#